data_AF-A0A497P6E5-F1
#
_entry.id   AF-A0A497P6E5-F1
#
_cell.length_a   1.000
_cell.length_b   1.000
_cell.length_c   1.000
_cell.angle_alpha   90.00
_cell.angle_beta   90.00
_cell.angle_gamma   90.00
#
_symmetry.space_group_name_H-M   'P 1'
#
loop_
_entity.id
_entity.type
_entity.pdbx_description
1 polymer ?
#
loop_
_entity_poly.entity_id
_entity_poly.type
_entity_poly.pdbx_seq_one_letter_code
_entity_poly.pdbx_strand_id
1 'polypeptide(L)'
;MVKCSVIGCNREAVWAYGNIALCEYHVKKFREQLEKRVEGKIPPRGRIDTEFFNDIVVVTVEREDGRKLSVSMTRKELKNLAEYLILVIK
;
A
#
# COMPACT_ATOMS: atom_id res chain seq x y z
N MET A 1 8.81 -34.13 -3.34
CA MET A 1 8.94 -32.84 -4.06
C MET A 1 7.59 -32.41 -4.60
N VAL A 2 7.19 -31.16 -4.38
CA VAL A 2 5.89 -30.63 -4.80
C VAL A 2 6.01 -30.01 -6.19
N LYS A 3 5.04 -30.27 -7.07
CA LYS A 3 4.98 -29.68 -8.40
C LYS A 3 4.27 -28.33 -8.37
N CYS A 4 4.56 -27.49 -9.36
CA CYS A 4 3.86 -26.23 -9.52
C CYS A 4 2.36 -26.45 -9.68
N SER A 5 1.54 -25.72 -8.93
CA SER A 5 0.08 -25.76 -8.94
C SER A 5 -0.55 -25.11 -10.17
N VAL A 6 0.24 -24.47 -11.05
CA VAL A 6 -0.28 -23.89 -12.29
C VAL A 6 -0.59 -25.01 -13.27
N ILE A 7 -1.83 -25.04 -13.75
CA ILE A 7 -2.32 -26.05 -14.70
C ILE A 7 -1.40 -26.12 -15.92
N GLY A 8 -0.93 -27.32 -16.24
CA GLY A 8 0.01 -27.56 -17.35
C GLY A 8 1.49 -27.30 -17.03
N CYS A 9 1.83 -26.89 -15.79
CA CYS A 9 3.21 -26.72 -15.38
C CYS A 9 3.73 -27.93 -14.58
N ASN A 10 4.71 -28.64 -15.14
CA ASN A 10 5.32 -29.81 -14.49
C ASN A 10 6.66 -29.51 -13.79
N ARG A 11 7.01 -28.23 -13.66
CA ARG A 11 8.23 -27.78 -12.95
C ARG A 11 8.09 -27.98 -11.44
N GLU A 12 9.23 -28.09 -10.78
CA GLU A 12 9.30 -28.18 -9.32
C GLU A 12 8.99 -26.83 -8.68
N ALA A 13 8.23 -26.88 -7.60
CA ALA A 13 7.93 -25.71 -6.82
C ALA A 13 9.15 -25.33 -5.97
N VAL A 14 9.46 -24.03 -5.95
CA VAL A 14 10.51 -23.44 -5.12
C VAL A 14 9.91 -22.55 -4.02
N TRP A 15 8.61 -22.26 -4.12
CA TRP A 15 7.87 -21.40 -3.20
C TRP A 15 6.45 -21.94 -3.00
N ALA A 16 5.93 -21.84 -1.79
CA ALA A 16 4.55 -22.22 -1.48
C ALA A 16 3.92 -21.23 -0.48
N TYR A 17 2.64 -20.92 -0.67
CA TYR A 17 1.83 -20.11 0.24
C TYR A 17 0.40 -20.63 0.26
N GLY A 18 -0.09 -21.03 1.43
CA GLY A 18 -1.37 -21.73 1.56
C GLY A 18 -1.42 -22.97 0.68
N ASN A 19 -2.44 -23.07 -0.18
CA ASN A 19 -2.67 -24.21 -1.08
C ASN A 19 -1.99 -24.06 -2.45
N ILE A 20 -1.13 -23.05 -2.63
CA ILE A 20 -0.47 -22.75 -3.92
C ILE A 20 1.03 -23.00 -3.79
N ALA A 21 1.57 -23.84 -4.68
CA ALA A 21 3.00 -24.08 -4.85
C ALA A 21 3.43 -23.60 -6.25
N LEU A 22 4.45 -22.75 -6.35
CA LEU A 22 4.89 -22.16 -7.62
C LEU A 22 6.35 -22.49 -7.92
N CYS A 23 6.64 -22.77 -9.19
CA CYS A 23 8.01 -22.79 -9.70
C CYS A 23 8.55 -21.37 -9.87
N GLU A 24 9.86 -21.24 -10.01
CA GLU A 24 10.55 -19.94 -10.09
C GLU A 24 9.95 -18.99 -11.14
N TYR A 25 9.62 -19.51 -12.33
CA TYR A 25 9.00 -18.72 -13.39
C TYR A 25 7.61 -18.19 -13.00
N HIS A 26 6.77 -19.02 -12.38
CA HIS A 26 5.42 -18.60 -12.00
C HIS A 26 5.41 -17.70 -10.77
N VAL A 27 6.39 -17.82 -9.86
CA VAL A 27 6.58 -16.82 -8.79
C VAL A 27 6.86 -15.45 -9.40
N LYS A 28 7.77 -15.36 -10.38
CA LYS A 28 8.09 -14.10 -11.05
C LYS A 28 6.86 -13.50 -11.75
N LYS A 29 6.13 -14.30 -12.52
CA LYS A 29 4.89 -13.86 -13.19
C LYS A 29 3.81 -13.42 -12.21
N PHE A 30 3.65 -14.13 -11.10
CA PHE A 30 2.69 -13.77 -10.06
C PHE A 30 3.04 -12.43 -9.42
N ARG A 31 4.32 -12.17 -9.13
CA ARG A 31 4.80 -10.86 -8.65
C ARG A 31 4.53 -9.75 -9.66
N GLU A 32 4.88 -9.94 -10.93
CA GLU A 32 4.60 -8.96 -12.00
C GLU A 32 3.09 -8.63 -12.10
N GLN A 33 2.21 -9.63 -11.94
CA GLN A 33 0.76 -9.42 -11.94
C GLN A 33 0.25 -8.69 -10.70
N LEU A 34 0.82 -9.01 -9.53
CA LEU A 34 0.51 -8.29 -8.29
C LEU A 34 0.94 -6.84 -8.40
N GLU A 35 2.17 -6.57 -8.83
CA GLU A 35 2.69 -5.21 -9.05
C GLU A 35 1.79 -4.41 -9.99
N LYS A 36 1.41 -4.97 -11.14
CA LYS A 36 0.46 -4.32 -12.07
C LYS A 36 -0.92 -4.06 -11.46
N ARG A 37 -1.45 -4.99 -10.67
CA ARG A 37 -2.74 -4.82 -9.99
C ARG A 37 -2.68 -3.78 -8.87
N VAL A 38 -1.52 -3.64 -8.25
CA VAL A 38 -1.27 -2.72 -7.15
C VAL A 38 -0.99 -1.32 -7.71
N GLU A 39 -0.21 -1.16 -8.77
CA GLU A 39 0.05 0.14 -9.43
C GLU A 39 -1.24 0.88 -9.82
N GLY A 40 -2.26 0.17 -10.33
CA GLY A 40 -3.56 0.79 -10.67
C GLY A 40 -4.49 1.06 -9.49
N LYS A 41 -4.15 0.58 -8.28
CA LYS A 41 -4.97 0.71 -7.06
C LYS A 41 -4.29 1.49 -5.95
N ILE A 42 -3.01 1.80 -6.09
CA ILE A 42 -2.33 2.71 -5.19
C ILE A 42 -2.93 4.09 -5.45
N PRO A 43 -3.57 4.74 -4.45
CA PRO A 43 -3.98 6.12 -4.60
C PRO A 43 -2.76 6.95 -5.05
N PRO A 44 -2.95 7.93 -5.96
CA PRO A 44 -1.85 8.78 -6.44
C PRO A 44 -0.97 9.20 -5.28
N ARG A 45 0.34 9.14 -5.49
CA ARG A 45 1.28 9.65 -4.50
C ARG A 45 0.97 11.12 -4.28
N GLY A 46 1.32 11.60 -3.11
CA GLY A 46 0.97 12.95 -2.71
C GLY A 46 1.94 13.49 -1.71
N ARG A 47 1.92 14.81 -1.59
CA ARG A 47 2.61 15.55 -0.56
C ARG A 47 1.64 15.85 0.56
N ILE A 48 2.11 15.64 1.79
CA ILE A 48 1.42 16.11 2.99
C ILE A 48 2.18 17.34 3.45
N ASP A 49 1.45 18.42 3.69
CA ASP A 49 1.96 19.67 4.24
C ASP A 49 1.21 20.00 5.53
N THR A 50 1.93 20.48 6.55
CA THR A 50 1.38 20.74 7.88
C THR A 50 1.82 22.11 8.36
N GLU A 51 0.85 23.00 8.59
CA GLU A 51 1.08 24.37 9.03
C GLU A 51 0.53 24.58 10.45
N PHE A 52 1.34 25.15 11.34
CA PHE A 52 0.98 25.37 12.74
C PHE A 52 0.67 26.84 13.01
N PHE A 53 -0.56 27.11 13.46
CA PHE A 53 -1.05 28.44 13.82
C PHE A 53 -1.56 28.42 15.27
N ASN A 54 -0.67 28.69 16.23
CA ASN A 54 -0.97 28.60 17.67
C ASN A 54 -1.58 27.22 18.03
N ASP A 55 -2.86 27.18 18.41
CA ASP A 55 -3.59 25.97 18.80
C ASP A 55 -4.25 25.22 17.63
N ILE A 56 -4.27 25.84 16.45
CA ILE A 56 -4.82 25.28 15.22
C ILE A 56 -3.67 24.74 14.36
N VAL A 57 -3.91 23.60 13.74
CA VAL A 57 -3.03 22.99 12.75
C VAL A 57 -3.82 22.76 11.48
N VAL A 58 -3.25 23.13 10.34
CA VAL A 58 -3.81 22.85 9.02
C VAL A 58 -3.00 21.75 8.39
N VAL A 59 -3.65 20.64 8.03
CA VAL A 59 -3.04 19.55 7.28
C VAL A 59 -3.60 19.58 5.87
N THR A 60 -2.72 19.69 4.89
CA THR A 60 -3.06 19.67 3.47
C THR A 60 -2.49 18.43 2.82
N VAL A 61 -3.34 17.69 2.11
CA VAL A 61 -2.95 16.58 1.24
C VAL A 61 -3.08 17.05 -0.20
N GLU A 62 -1.97 17.10 -0.92
CA GLU A 62 -1.91 17.37 -2.35
C GLU A 62 -1.53 16.08 -3.07
N ARG A 63 -2.38 15.66 -4.00
CA ARG A 63 -2.16 14.46 -4.83
C ARG A 63 -1.52 14.86 -6.15
N GLU A 64 -0.76 13.94 -6.75
CA GLU A 64 -0.16 14.13 -8.08
C GLU A 64 -1.19 14.39 -9.20
N ASP A 65 -2.48 14.07 -8.98
CA ASP A 65 -3.59 14.40 -9.89
C ASP A 65 -4.04 15.88 -9.80
N GLY A 66 -3.35 16.70 -8.99
CA GLY A 66 -3.63 18.12 -8.79
C GLY A 66 -4.73 18.41 -7.77
N ARG A 67 -5.35 17.39 -7.16
CA ARG A 67 -6.37 17.59 -6.12
C ARG A 67 -5.73 17.93 -4.79
N LYS A 68 -6.29 18.92 -4.10
CA LYS A 68 -5.88 19.36 -2.77
C LYS A 68 -7.05 19.23 -1.80
N LEU A 69 -6.78 18.68 -0.63
CA LEU A 69 -7.71 18.64 0.49
C LEU A 69 -7.00 19.19 1.72
N SER A 70 -7.56 20.25 2.30
CA SER A 70 -7.06 20.85 3.53
C SER A 70 -8.06 20.67 4.64
N VAL A 71 -7.58 20.33 5.84
CA VAL A 71 -8.39 20.23 7.05
C VAL A 71 -7.70 21.02 8.15
N SER A 72 -8.49 21.84 8.85
CA SER A 72 -8.03 22.50 10.08
C SER A 72 -8.50 21.70 11.28
N MET A 73 -7.63 21.55 12.27
CA MET A 73 -7.91 20.82 13.49
C MET A 73 -7.08 21.38 14.64
N THR A 74 -7.44 21.05 15.87
CA THR A 74 -6.63 21.37 17.05
C THR A 74 -5.38 20.49 17.11
N ARG A 75 -4.36 20.92 17.85
CA ARG A 75 -3.17 20.08 18.14
C ARG A 75 -3.53 18.71 18.75
N LYS A 76 -4.57 18.66 19.58
CA LYS A 76 -5.05 17.42 20.21
C LYS A 76 -5.63 16.45 19.18
N GLU A 77 -6.44 16.96 18.25
CA GLU A 77 -7.02 16.15 17.18
C GLU A 77 -5.94 15.63 16.23
N LEU A 78 -4.93 16.46 15.91
CA LEU A 78 -3.78 16.00 15.12
C LEU A 78 -3.04 14.85 15.78
N LYS A 79 -2.80 14.94 17.09
CA LYS A 79 -2.17 13.87 17.87
C LYS A 79 -2.99 12.57 17.78
N ASN A 80 -4.30 12.66 18.01
CA ASN A 80 -5.19 11.51 17.91
C ASN A 80 -5.19 10.89 16.50
N LEU A 81 -5.17 11.72 15.45
CA LEU A 81 -5.09 11.26 14.07
C LEU A 81 -3.78 10.52 13.80
N ALA A 82 -2.65 11.06 14.25
CA ALA A 82 -1.34 10.42 14.09
C ALA A 82 -1.28 9.06 14.81
N GLU A 83 -1.80 8.99 16.04
CA GLU A 83 -1.87 7.73 16.80
C GLU A 83 -2.74 6.68 16.10
N TYR A 84 -3.90 7.10 15.57
CA TYR A 84 -4.76 6.22 14.80
C TYR A 84 -4.07 5.68 13.54
N LEU A 85 -3.40 6.55 12.77
CA LEU A 85 -2.68 6.13 11.56
C LEU A 85 -1.56 5.12 11.87
N ILE A 86 -0.82 5.32 12.96
CA ILE A 86 0.22 4.36 13.40
C ILE A 86 -0.39 3.00 13.73
N LEU A 87 -1.58 2.96 14.35
CA LEU A 87 -2.27 1.71 14.67
C LEU A 87 -2.76 0.97 13.43
N VAL A 88 -3.24 1.70 12.40
CA VAL A 88 -3.79 1.10 11.17
C VAL A 88 -2.70 0.60 10.22
N ILE A 89 -1.51 1.20 10.25
CA ILE A 89 -0.38 0.83 9.37
C ILE A 89 0.35 -0.44 9.86
N LYS A 90 0.19 -0.83 11.14
CA LYS A 90 0.73 -2.07 11.70
C LYS A 90 -0.05 -3.31 11.26
#